data_AF-A0A255GZH0-F1
#
_entry.id   AF-A0A255GZH0-F1
#
_cell.length_a   1.000
_cell.length_b   1.000
_cell.length_c   1.000
_cell.angle_alpha   90.00
_cell.angle_beta   90.00
_cell.angle_gamma   90.00
#
_symmetry.space_group_name_H-M   'P 1'
#
loop_
_entity.id
_entity.type
_entity.pdbx_description
1 polymer ?
#
loop_
_entity_poly.entity_id
_entity_poly.type
_entity_poly.pdbx_seq_one_letter_code
_entity_poly.pdbx_strand_id
1 'polypeptide(L)'
;MKKTVILCTVVLALIASVLLAGRAQARPNDGFGPFGLRVQAAGGLAEVGQYHIGDERVWCIDLNSSGPHSASGWRSAVADRVRKQTDFGDRGGHRDVNGPELTTTELADLAWVLDWAREHVRDDESAAAVDHVIRVRTVGDDRQRARMDARYRAAVAARPGVARRVDELEQGLSRAGVDRLELQLQAPTLIQGGAVGVRLAGSRGDGPAGVPVTLTVAGRQHRLVTDGTGRARLELPAQNPGELAVTADAEVPADRPILYAAKEYDNPRSRDHQVQRMVGAAPRRPLKAAAIARVEPLRPAITTVTSKAVAEPGERLTDQVDVTGAPGVRLEARGVLWGPYSQRPRAENCRPDDPKAGEVKFAIDGDGRYRTPEITVQKAGFYVWQEFLPGTDRSAPVTTPCGVAEETSLVKARPTITTVTSHAELTGGGNVTDLVRISGLWPDQARRTVTATLFGPYPQRPTENDCRPDDPRAGTVRLEVNRDGDHRTPPIAVERPGFYVWQETLAADDRTASVTTPCGVASEITWVRPTPPPPTPSPTPPPSPTPTPSPSPTPSPSPTPTPTPTPQPEPMPKPEPSAPTRPVLRIPSGAVEGD
;
A
#
# COMPACT_ATOMS: atom_id res chain seq x y z
N MET A 1 -14.75 -6.33 -11.09
CA MET A 1 -15.54 -6.25 -12.35
C MET A 1 -14.97 -5.14 -13.23
N LYS A 2 -15.02 -5.30 -14.56
CA LYS A 2 -14.70 -4.32 -15.63
C LYS A 2 -13.49 -3.39 -15.39
N LYS A 3 -12.33 -3.76 -15.96
CA LYS A 3 -11.21 -2.83 -16.19
C LYS A 3 -11.57 -1.90 -17.37
N THR A 4 -11.71 -0.60 -17.13
CA THR A 4 -11.80 0.40 -18.20
C THR A 4 -10.41 0.81 -18.62
N VAL A 5 -9.94 0.30 -19.77
CA VAL A 5 -8.71 0.78 -20.41
C VAL A 5 -9.04 2.08 -21.13
N ILE A 6 -8.61 3.21 -20.57
CA ILE A 6 -8.71 4.50 -21.27
C ILE A 6 -7.60 4.54 -22.32
N LEU A 7 -7.99 4.22 -23.56
CA LEU A 7 -7.15 4.36 -24.73
C LEU A 7 -6.97 5.86 -25.01
N CYS A 8 -5.87 6.45 -24.55
CA CYS A 8 -5.58 7.85 -24.79
C CYS A 8 -5.08 8.01 -26.24
N THR A 9 -6.02 8.24 -27.16
CA THR A 9 -5.75 8.46 -28.58
C THR A 9 -4.92 9.73 -28.76
N VAL A 10 -3.60 9.59 -28.86
CA VAL A 10 -2.71 10.67 -29.28
C VAL A 10 -3.00 10.95 -30.76
N VAL A 11 -3.79 11.98 -31.01
CA VAL A 11 -4.00 12.50 -32.37
C VAL A 11 -2.68 13.07 -32.86
N LEU A 12 -1.95 12.30 -33.67
CA LEU A 12 -0.86 12.82 -34.47
C LEU A 12 -1.43 13.84 -35.47
N ALA A 13 -1.43 15.11 -35.07
CA ALA A 13 -1.61 16.24 -35.96
C ALA A 13 -0.40 16.31 -36.89
N LEU A 14 -0.44 15.51 -37.96
CA LEU A 14 0.57 15.46 -39.01
C LEU A 14 0.42 16.72 -39.88
N ILE A 15 0.79 17.86 -39.31
CA ILE A 15 0.83 19.15 -40.00
C ILE A 15 2.02 19.09 -40.95
N ALA A 16 1.75 18.57 -42.15
CA ALA A 16 2.59 18.78 -43.31
C ALA A 16 2.54 20.28 -43.67
N SER A 17 3.36 21.07 -42.97
CA SER A 17 3.63 22.47 -43.31
C SER A 17 4.38 22.51 -44.63
N VAL A 18 3.63 22.36 -45.72
CA VAL A 18 4.08 22.71 -47.07
C VAL A 18 4.29 24.22 -47.07
N LEU A 19 5.51 24.63 -46.72
CA LEU A 19 6.01 25.98 -46.94
C LEU A 19 6.11 26.22 -48.44
N LEU A 20 4.97 26.57 -49.05
CA LEU A 20 4.88 27.24 -50.34
C LEU A 20 5.45 28.65 -50.18
N ALA A 21 6.77 28.73 -50.04
CA ALA A 21 7.51 29.97 -50.12
C ALA A 21 7.25 30.58 -51.50
N GLY A 22 6.71 31.80 -51.51
CA GLY A 22 6.32 32.49 -52.73
C GLY A 22 7.50 32.65 -53.71
N ARG A 23 7.19 32.64 -55.00
CA ARG A 23 8.16 32.74 -56.12
C ARG A 23 9.12 33.93 -55.92
N ALA A 24 10.31 33.67 -55.40
CA ALA A 24 11.35 34.68 -55.24
C ALA A 24 12.14 34.84 -56.55
N GLN A 25 12.05 36.03 -57.16
CA GLN A 25 13.13 36.53 -58.02
C GLN A 25 14.36 36.79 -57.16
N ALA A 26 15.56 36.65 -57.74
CA ALA A 26 16.78 36.95 -57.02
C ALA A 26 16.80 38.44 -56.68
N ARG A 27 17.15 38.79 -55.44
CA ARG A 27 17.20 40.18 -55.02
C ARG A 27 18.54 40.79 -55.45
N PRO A 28 18.62 42.10 -55.76
CA PRO A 28 19.90 42.77 -56.05
C PRO A 28 20.97 42.63 -54.95
N ASN A 29 20.56 42.23 -53.74
CA ASN A 29 21.41 42.07 -52.57
C ASN A 29 21.81 40.60 -52.30
N ASP A 30 21.34 39.63 -53.10
CA ASP A 30 21.75 38.22 -52.98
C ASP A 30 23.24 38.12 -53.35
N GLY A 31 24.12 37.77 -52.40
CA GLY A 31 25.55 38.03 -52.58
C GLY A 31 26.45 37.50 -51.48
N PHE A 32 27.75 37.76 -51.64
CA PHE A 32 28.80 37.40 -50.69
C PHE A 32 28.87 38.38 -49.51
N GLY A 33 29.14 37.87 -48.31
CA GLY A 33 29.35 38.65 -47.09
C GLY A 33 28.27 38.45 -46.02
N PRO A 34 28.13 39.37 -45.04
CA PRO A 34 29.11 40.42 -44.74
C PRO A 34 30.46 39.85 -44.27
N PHE A 35 30.50 38.57 -43.87
CA PHE A 35 31.69 37.88 -43.39
C PHE A 35 32.25 36.92 -44.44
N GLY A 36 33.55 37.00 -44.67
CA GLY A 36 34.27 36.10 -45.57
C GLY A 36 35.49 36.74 -46.21
N LEU A 37 36.32 35.90 -46.82
CA LEU A 37 37.60 36.30 -47.40
C LEU A 37 37.56 36.23 -48.93
N ARG A 38 38.16 37.23 -49.58
CA ARG A 38 38.53 37.17 -51.00
C ARG A 38 40.02 36.87 -51.08
N VAL A 39 40.38 35.70 -51.60
CA VAL A 39 41.77 35.20 -51.60
C VAL A 39 42.21 34.79 -52.99
N GLN A 40 43.48 35.06 -53.32
CA GLN A 40 44.07 34.60 -54.57
C GLN A 40 44.56 33.16 -54.40
N ALA A 41 43.86 32.20 -55.00
CA ALA A 41 44.24 30.80 -55.02
C ALA A 41 44.86 30.41 -56.36
N ALA A 42 45.44 29.20 -56.45
CA ALA A 42 46.03 28.67 -57.69
C ALA A 42 45.01 28.53 -58.86
N GLY A 43 43.70 28.58 -58.57
CA GLY A 43 42.62 28.59 -59.56
C GLY A 43 41.99 29.98 -59.82
N GLY A 44 42.61 31.07 -59.35
CA GLY A 44 42.10 32.43 -59.46
C GLY A 44 41.59 33.03 -58.13
N LEU A 45 40.96 34.20 -58.23
CA LEU A 45 40.33 34.86 -57.09
C LEU A 45 39.12 34.03 -56.60
N ALA A 46 39.12 33.69 -55.31
CA ALA A 46 38.07 32.91 -54.67
C ALA A 46 37.43 33.71 -53.53
N GLU A 47 36.10 33.74 -53.53
CA GLU A 47 35.30 34.07 -52.36
C GLU A 47 35.15 32.81 -51.49
N VAL A 48 35.52 32.93 -50.21
CA VAL A 48 35.52 31.86 -49.21
C VAL A 48 34.85 32.42 -47.95
N GLY A 49 33.58 32.05 -47.72
CA GLY A 49 32.80 32.60 -46.63
C GLY A 49 31.30 32.53 -46.83
N GLN A 50 30.59 33.40 -46.12
CA GLN A 50 29.14 33.44 -46.05
C GLN A 50 28.53 34.12 -47.29
N TYR A 51 27.33 33.70 -47.66
CA TYR A 51 26.47 34.34 -48.65
C TYR A 51 25.05 34.57 -48.08
N HIS A 52 24.23 35.34 -48.80
CA HIS A 52 22.81 35.52 -48.49
C HIS A 52 21.92 35.26 -49.70
N ILE A 53 20.71 34.77 -49.41
CA ILE A 53 19.56 34.78 -50.33
C ILE A 53 18.42 35.48 -49.59
N GLY A 54 18.15 36.74 -49.94
CA GLY A 54 17.32 37.63 -49.13
C GLY A 54 17.86 37.76 -47.70
N ASP A 55 17.08 37.28 -46.75
CA ASP A 55 17.38 37.34 -45.31
C ASP A 55 18.02 36.03 -44.80
N GLU A 56 18.13 35.00 -45.66
CA GLU A 56 18.66 33.69 -45.32
C GLU A 56 20.19 33.62 -45.46
N ARG A 57 20.85 33.20 -44.38
CA ARG A 57 22.28 32.91 -44.32
C ARG A 57 22.58 31.57 -44.98
N VAL A 58 23.38 31.57 -46.04
CA VAL A 58 23.70 30.38 -46.84
C VAL A 58 25.19 30.27 -47.20
N TRP A 59 25.62 29.08 -47.61
CA TRP A 59 26.96 28.80 -48.14
C TRP A 59 26.85 28.00 -49.44
N CYS A 60 27.79 28.19 -50.35
CA CYS A 60 27.80 27.43 -51.60
C CYS A 60 28.23 25.98 -51.37
N ILE A 61 27.65 25.05 -52.12
CA ILE A 61 28.09 23.64 -52.19
C ILE A 61 28.82 23.29 -53.49
N ASP A 62 28.82 24.21 -54.46
CA ASP A 62 29.47 24.05 -55.77
C ASP A 62 30.74 24.93 -55.87
N LEU A 63 31.61 24.62 -56.85
CA LEU A 63 32.82 25.36 -57.18
C LEU A 63 32.80 25.87 -58.62
N ASN A 64 33.43 27.04 -58.79
CA ASN A 64 33.64 27.72 -60.07
C ASN A 64 32.35 27.96 -60.90
N SER A 65 31.18 28.01 -60.28
CA SER A 65 29.92 28.48 -60.88
C SER A 65 29.69 29.97 -60.58
N SER A 66 28.74 30.60 -61.28
CA SER A 66 28.29 31.98 -61.02
C SER A 66 27.74 32.14 -59.60
N GLY A 67 28.04 33.28 -58.97
CA GLY A 67 27.57 33.59 -57.62
C GLY A 67 26.05 33.85 -57.55
N PRO A 68 25.46 33.90 -56.34
CA PRO A 68 24.01 33.96 -56.14
C PRO A 68 23.32 35.17 -56.81
N HIS A 69 24.01 36.31 -56.91
CA HIS A 69 23.56 37.52 -57.62
C HIS A 69 23.20 37.29 -59.11
N SER A 70 23.64 36.17 -59.71
CA SER A 70 23.40 35.83 -61.12
C SER A 70 22.12 35.01 -61.37
N ALA A 71 21.39 34.61 -60.31
CA ALA A 71 20.17 33.82 -60.44
C ALA A 71 18.99 34.64 -61.00
N SER A 72 18.08 34.00 -61.74
CA SER A 72 16.78 34.59 -62.09
C SER A 72 15.77 34.57 -60.92
N GLY A 73 16.05 33.73 -59.91
CA GLY A 73 15.20 33.44 -58.77
C GLY A 73 15.67 32.18 -58.05
N TRP A 74 15.02 31.84 -56.93
CA TRP A 74 15.40 30.70 -56.10
C TRP A 74 14.24 29.73 -55.89
N ARG A 75 14.59 28.45 -55.83
CA ARG A 75 13.77 27.36 -55.28
C ARG A 75 14.49 26.79 -54.05
N SER A 76 13.74 26.48 -53.00
CA SER A 76 14.27 25.91 -51.76
C SER A 76 13.49 24.64 -51.37
N ALA A 77 14.21 23.66 -50.83
CA ALA A 77 13.65 22.39 -50.34
C ALA A 77 14.56 21.78 -49.27
N VAL A 78 14.06 20.82 -48.49
CA VAL A 78 14.92 19.98 -47.65
C VAL A 78 15.87 19.17 -48.55
N ALA A 79 17.14 19.12 -48.18
CA ALA A 79 18.20 18.51 -48.98
C ALA A 79 18.13 16.97 -48.96
N ASP A 80 17.28 16.38 -49.80
CA ASP A 80 17.03 14.94 -49.77
C ASP A 80 17.95 14.10 -50.65
N ARG A 81 18.25 14.57 -51.87
CA ARG A 81 19.13 13.89 -52.84
C ARG A 81 20.05 14.89 -53.51
N VAL A 82 21.14 15.20 -52.84
CA VAL A 82 22.13 16.18 -53.30
C VAL A 82 23.33 15.46 -53.87
N ARG A 83 23.56 15.58 -55.18
CA ARG A 83 24.80 15.11 -55.81
C ARG A 83 25.96 16.08 -55.58
N LYS A 84 27.14 15.53 -55.38
CA LYS A 84 28.41 16.25 -55.31
C LYS A 84 28.80 16.78 -56.69
N GLN A 85 29.50 17.91 -56.72
CA GLN A 85 30.03 18.46 -57.97
C GLN A 85 31.37 17.78 -58.31
N THR A 86 31.55 17.41 -59.57
CA THR A 86 32.77 16.82 -60.14
C THR A 86 33.29 17.67 -61.30
N ASP A 87 34.38 17.22 -61.93
CA ASP A 87 35.00 17.74 -63.15
C ASP A 87 35.59 19.16 -63.09
N PHE A 88 36.40 19.48 -64.12
CA PHE A 88 37.13 20.74 -64.27
C PHE A 88 36.63 21.47 -65.52
N GLY A 89 35.60 22.31 -65.36
CA GLY A 89 35.09 23.17 -66.42
C GLY A 89 35.20 24.66 -66.09
N ASP A 90 35.31 25.49 -67.14
CA ASP A 90 35.06 26.93 -67.04
C ASP A 90 33.55 27.15 -66.85
N ARG A 91 33.18 27.84 -65.76
CA ARG A 91 31.80 28.00 -65.28
C ARG A 91 31.11 26.64 -65.11
N GLY A 92 31.50 25.94 -64.03
CA GLY A 92 30.84 24.70 -63.63
C GLY A 92 29.38 24.95 -63.26
N GLY A 93 28.49 23.99 -63.46
CA GLY A 93 27.05 24.15 -63.24
C GLY A 93 26.32 22.81 -63.12
N HIS A 94 25.03 22.78 -63.44
CA HIS A 94 24.18 21.57 -63.37
C HIS A 94 24.79 20.34 -64.06
N ARG A 95 25.46 20.54 -65.22
CA ARG A 95 26.14 19.46 -65.97
C ARG A 95 27.26 18.76 -65.16
N ASP A 96 27.86 19.48 -64.21
CA ASP A 96 29.00 19.05 -63.41
C ASP A 96 28.54 18.48 -62.04
N VAL A 97 27.22 18.32 -61.84
CA VAL A 97 26.58 17.72 -60.65
C VAL A 97 26.26 16.23 -60.90
N ASN A 98 27.23 15.55 -61.52
CA ASN A 98 27.20 14.15 -61.92
C ASN A 98 27.86 13.20 -60.89
N GLY A 99 28.45 13.72 -59.82
CA GLY A 99 29.11 12.96 -58.76
C GLY A 99 28.19 12.09 -57.89
N PRO A 100 28.76 11.42 -56.86
CA PRO A 100 27.99 10.64 -55.90
C PRO A 100 26.98 11.48 -55.12
N GLU A 101 25.93 10.86 -54.60
CA GLU A 101 24.97 11.53 -53.69
C GLU A 101 25.57 11.66 -52.29
N LEU A 102 25.27 12.77 -51.59
CA LEU A 102 25.61 12.94 -50.19
C LEU A 102 24.94 11.85 -49.35
N THR A 103 25.72 11.22 -48.47
CA THR A 103 25.22 10.27 -47.49
C THR A 103 24.35 10.95 -46.43
N THR A 104 23.54 10.17 -45.71
CA THR A 104 22.80 10.66 -44.53
C THR A 104 23.73 11.26 -43.47
N THR A 105 24.92 10.69 -43.30
CA THR A 105 26.00 11.19 -42.45
C THR A 105 26.44 12.59 -42.87
N GLU A 106 26.72 12.81 -44.15
CA GLU A 106 27.17 14.12 -44.67
C GLU A 106 26.04 15.16 -44.66
N LEU A 107 24.79 14.76 -44.90
CA LEU A 107 23.65 15.68 -44.76
C LEU A 107 23.45 16.15 -43.32
N ALA A 108 23.63 15.25 -42.34
CA ALA A 108 23.60 15.58 -40.92
C ALA A 108 24.80 16.45 -40.50
N ASP A 109 26.00 16.23 -41.08
CA ASP A 109 27.16 17.11 -40.88
C ASP A 109 26.86 18.53 -41.35
N LEU A 110 26.36 18.69 -42.58
CA LEU A 110 26.01 20.00 -43.13
C LEU A 110 24.96 20.70 -42.26
N ALA A 111 23.91 19.98 -41.85
CA ALA A 111 22.86 20.55 -41.01
C ALA A 111 23.37 20.99 -39.62
N TRP A 112 24.27 20.22 -39.00
CA TRP A 112 24.93 20.59 -37.74
C TRP A 112 25.83 21.83 -37.91
N VAL A 113 26.69 21.86 -38.94
CA VAL A 113 27.59 22.99 -39.23
C VAL A 113 26.79 24.28 -39.47
N LEU A 114 25.69 24.18 -40.22
CA LEU A 114 24.83 25.31 -40.54
C LEU A 114 24.07 25.83 -39.32
N ASP A 115 23.64 24.95 -38.41
CA ASP A 115 23.03 25.36 -37.15
C ASP A 115 24.06 26.00 -36.19
N TRP A 116 25.25 25.39 -36.05
CA TRP A 116 26.38 25.99 -35.32
C TRP A 116 26.69 27.41 -35.84
N ALA A 117 26.67 27.59 -37.16
CA ALA A 117 26.99 28.85 -37.81
C ALA A 117 25.95 29.97 -37.55
N ARG A 118 24.71 29.65 -37.14
CA ARG A 118 23.74 30.65 -36.66
C ARG A 118 24.27 31.38 -35.42
N GLU A 119 24.79 30.62 -34.48
CA GLU A 119 25.24 31.13 -33.18
C GLU A 119 26.68 31.68 -33.23
N HIS A 120 27.57 31.05 -34.00
CA HIS A 120 29.02 31.29 -33.90
C HIS A 120 29.62 32.17 -35.01
N VAL A 121 29.06 32.22 -36.23
CA VAL A 121 29.64 33.05 -37.30
C VAL A 121 29.32 34.52 -37.05
N ARG A 122 30.35 35.26 -36.62
CA ARG A 122 30.37 36.69 -36.30
C ARG A 122 31.60 37.43 -36.87
N ASP A 123 32.45 36.71 -37.59
CA ASP A 123 33.73 37.17 -38.13
C ASP A 123 34.08 36.42 -39.43
N ASP A 124 35.04 36.95 -40.20
CA ASP A 124 35.48 36.36 -41.48
C ASP A 124 36.08 34.96 -41.32
N GLU A 125 36.79 34.70 -40.20
CA GLU A 125 37.51 33.44 -39.98
C GLU A 125 36.53 32.27 -39.82
N SER A 126 35.48 32.50 -39.02
CA SER A 126 34.41 31.53 -38.77
C SER A 126 33.56 31.33 -40.03
N ALA A 127 33.29 32.39 -40.80
CA ALA A 127 32.57 32.28 -42.07
C ALA A 127 33.34 31.45 -43.10
N ALA A 128 34.66 31.68 -43.23
CA ALA A 128 35.54 30.96 -44.14
C ALA A 128 35.78 29.50 -43.72
N ALA A 129 35.85 29.22 -42.42
CA ALA A 129 35.94 27.85 -41.90
C ALA A 129 34.68 27.04 -42.20
N VAL A 130 33.49 27.63 -42.02
CA VAL A 130 32.21 26.99 -42.39
C VAL A 130 32.15 26.71 -43.90
N ASP A 131 32.56 27.66 -44.75
CA ASP A 131 32.64 27.44 -46.20
C ASP A 131 33.54 26.26 -46.56
N HIS A 132 34.72 26.16 -45.93
CA HIS A 132 35.63 25.04 -46.14
C HIS A 132 35.01 23.70 -45.73
N VAL A 133 34.54 23.59 -44.49
CA VAL A 133 33.96 22.36 -43.89
C VAL A 133 32.73 21.87 -44.68
N ILE A 134 31.93 22.78 -45.23
CA ILE A 134 30.82 22.48 -46.15
C ILE A 134 31.37 21.96 -47.48
N ARG A 135 32.21 22.72 -48.17
CA ARG A 135 32.61 22.37 -49.55
C ARG A 135 33.47 21.11 -49.62
N VAL A 136 34.31 20.79 -48.63
CA VAL A 136 35.08 19.52 -48.63
C VAL A 136 34.17 18.28 -48.61
N ARG A 137 32.95 18.40 -48.05
CA ARG A 137 31.93 17.34 -48.06
C ARG A 137 31.17 17.28 -49.38
N THR A 138 30.98 18.40 -50.08
CA THR A 138 30.15 18.48 -51.29
C THR A 138 30.92 18.38 -52.61
N VAL A 139 32.25 18.36 -52.59
CA VAL A 139 33.08 18.05 -53.77
C VAL A 139 33.23 16.54 -54.01
N GLY A 140 33.05 16.11 -55.26
CA GLY A 140 32.93 14.69 -55.62
C GLY A 140 34.25 14.00 -55.98
N ASP A 141 35.25 14.73 -56.49
CA ASP A 141 36.51 14.18 -56.98
C ASP A 141 37.76 14.88 -56.42
N ASP A 142 38.92 14.31 -56.74
CA ASP A 142 40.21 14.76 -56.23
C ASP A 142 40.69 16.08 -56.88
N ARG A 143 40.20 16.43 -58.07
CA ARG A 143 40.50 17.73 -58.71
C ARG A 143 39.78 18.86 -57.97
N GLN A 144 38.53 18.62 -57.58
CA GLN A 144 37.74 19.56 -56.79
C GLN A 144 38.22 19.61 -55.32
N ARG A 145 38.69 18.50 -54.72
CA ARG A 145 39.43 18.53 -53.43
C ARG A 145 40.70 19.37 -53.51
N ALA A 146 41.60 19.12 -54.47
CA ALA A 146 42.83 19.90 -54.62
C ALA A 146 42.59 21.41 -54.80
N ARG A 147 41.46 21.78 -55.45
CA ARG A 147 40.99 23.18 -55.53
C ARG A 147 40.55 23.72 -54.17
N MET A 148 39.82 22.94 -53.36
CA MET A 148 39.48 23.31 -51.98
C MET A 148 40.72 23.49 -51.12
N ASP A 149 41.70 22.60 -51.22
CA ASP A 149 42.96 22.68 -50.46
C ASP A 149 43.79 23.92 -50.85
N ALA A 150 43.74 24.34 -52.13
CA ALA A 150 44.35 25.57 -52.59
C ALA A 150 43.63 26.82 -52.06
N ARG A 151 42.28 26.82 -52.05
CA ARG A 151 41.48 27.91 -51.46
C ARG A 151 41.68 28.02 -49.95
N TYR A 152 41.70 26.88 -49.25
CA TYR A 152 41.91 26.78 -47.81
C TYR A 152 43.29 27.29 -47.39
N ARG A 153 44.36 26.84 -48.06
CA ARG A 153 45.71 27.37 -47.79
C ARG A 153 45.81 28.87 -48.00
N ALA A 154 45.14 29.42 -49.03
CA ALA A 154 45.09 30.87 -49.26
C ALA A 154 44.29 31.60 -48.16
N ALA A 155 43.18 31.03 -47.69
CA ALA A 155 42.39 31.56 -46.56
C ALA A 155 43.19 31.55 -45.24
N VAL A 156 43.86 30.45 -44.90
CA VAL A 156 44.72 30.33 -43.70
C VAL A 156 45.93 31.26 -43.78
N ALA A 157 46.54 31.44 -44.96
CA ALA A 157 47.63 32.39 -45.15
C ALA A 157 47.18 33.86 -44.96
N ALA A 158 45.94 34.19 -45.35
CA ALA A 158 45.36 35.51 -45.13
C ALA A 158 44.88 35.72 -43.69
N ARG A 159 44.37 34.67 -43.04
CA ARG A 159 43.80 34.65 -41.69
C ARG A 159 44.11 33.31 -40.98
N PRO A 160 45.20 33.22 -40.20
CA PRO A 160 45.60 31.98 -39.56
C PRO A 160 44.54 31.36 -38.62
N GLY A 161 43.64 32.16 -38.04
CA GLY A 161 42.58 31.65 -37.16
C GLY A 161 41.53 30.80 -37.88
N VAL A 162 41.45 30.86 -39.22
CA VAL A 162 40.60 29.96 -40.03
C VAL A 162 40.93 28.49 -39.75
N ALA A 163 42.21 28.13 -39.58
CA ALA A 163 42.60 26.75 -39.32
C ALA A 163 42.04 26.24 -37.98
N ARG A 164 42.19 27.04 -36.91
CA ARG A 164 41.63 26.74 -35.59
C ARG A 164 40.10 26.58 -35.64
N ARG A 165 39.41 27.40 -36.43
CA ARG A 165 37.95 27.31 -36.60
C ARG A 165 37.51 26.06 -37.37
N VAL A 166 38.32 25.59 -38.33
CA VAL A 166 38.08 24.31 -39.00
C VAL A 166 38.29 23.15 -38.03
N ASP A 167 39.35 23.16 -37.22
CA ASP A 167 39.59 22.14 -36.20
C ASP A 167 38.45 22.10 -35.14
N GLU A 168 37.96 23.26 -34.69
CA GLU A 168 36.79 23.38 -33.80
C GLU A 168 35.53 22.73 -34.41
N LEU A 169 35.27 22.93 -35.70
CA LEU A 169 34.13 22.36 -36.42
C LEU A 169 34.25 20.84 -36.64
N GLU A 170 35.41 20.37 -37.13
CA GLU A 170 35.65 18.95 -37.40
C GLU A 170 35.59 18.11 -36.12
N GLN A 171 36.10 18.63 -34.99
CA GLN A 171 35.92 17.97 -33.68
C GLN A 171 34.44 17.90 -33.26
N GLY A 172 33.69 18.99 -33.49
CA GLY A 172 32.26 19.07 -33.14
C GLY A 172 31.38 18.10 -33.95
N LEU A 173 31.75 17.78 -35.19
CA LEU A 173 31.03 16.85 -36.06
C LEU A 173 30.96 15.41 -35.55
N SER A 174 31.84 15.01 -34.63
CA SER A 174 31.68 13.74 -33.88
C SER A 174 30.34 13.65 -33.12
N ARG A 175 29.74 14.79 -32.80
CA ARG A 175 28.49 14.94 -32.03
C ARG A 175 27.28 15.35 -32.89
N ALA A 176 27.44 15.41 -34.21
CA ALA A 176 26.33 15.62 -35.15
C ALA A 176 25.46 14.35 -35.28
N GLY A 177 24.21 14.51 -35.71
CA GLY A 177 23.29 13.38 -35.89
C GLY A 177 22.81 12.72 -34.59
N VAL A 178 22.68 13.50 -33.51
CA VAL A 178 21.75 13.19 -32.40
C VAL A 178 20.38 12.91 -33.00
N ASP A 179 19.67 11.87 -32.58
CA ASP A 179 18.32 11.53 -33.04
C ASP A 179 17.31 11.31 -31.89
N ARG A 180 17.78 11.27 -30.64
CA ARG A 180 16.99 10.90 -29.47
C ARG A 180 17.36 11.72 -28.24
N LEU A 181 16.33 12.07 -27.46
CA LEU A 181 16.47 12.52 -26.08
C LEU A 181 16.07 11.35 -25.18
N GLU A 182 16.98 10.92 -24.32
CA GLU A 182 16.74 9.89 -23.32
C GLU A 182 16.58 10.54 -21.95
N LEU A 183 15.67 9.98 -21.14
CA LEU A 183 15.34 10.47 -19.80
C LEU A 183 15.43 9.28 -18.83
N GLN A 184 16.31 9.39 -17.85
CA GLN A 184 16.48 8.42 -16.78
C GLN A 184 15.98 9.03 -15.46
N LEU A 185 14.83 8.56 -14.99
CA LEU A 185 14.25 8.97 -13.71
C LEU A 185 14.65 8.00 -12.60
N GLN A 186 15.52 8.44 -11.70
CA GLN A 186 15.73 7.82 -10.39
C GLN A 186 14.69 8.43 -9.44
N ALA A 187 13.61 7.68 -9.16
CA ALA A 187 12.51 8.17 -8.35
C ALA A 187 12.96 8.47 -6.90
N PRO A 188 12.59 9.64 -6.33
CA PRO A 188 12.81 9.94 -4.92
C PRO A 188 11.89 9.11 -4.02
N THR A 189 12.24 9.01 -2.74
CA THR A 189 11.36 8.49 -1.69
C THR A 189 10.97 9.62 -0.72
N LEU A 190 10.27 9.30 0.38
CA LEU A 190 9.91 10.26 1.42
C LEU A 190 11.09 10.74 2.29
N ILE A 191 12.22 10.04 2.20
CA ILE A 191 13.42 10.25 3.04
C ILE A 191 14.73 10.30 2.25
N GLN A 192 14.73 9.93 0.97
CA GLN A 192 15.90 10.00 0.09
C GLN A 192 15.56 10.77 -1.18
N GLY A 193 16.48 11.63 -1.60
CA GLY A 193 16.40 12.32 -2.89
C GLY A 193 16.49 11.35 -4.07
N GLY A 194 16.07 11.84 -5.23
CA GLY A 194 16.15 11.17 -6.51
C GLY A 194 16.89 12.03 -7.52
N ALA A 195 16.83 11.68 -8.80
CA ALA A 195 17.40 12.51 -9.86
C ALA A 195 16.73 12.26 -11.21
N VAL A 196 16.79 13.28 -12.07
CA VAL A 196 16.52 13.17 -13.50
C VAL A 196 17.83 13.33 -14.25
N GLY A 197 18.30 12.25 -14.88
CA GLY A 197 19.32 12.33 -15.92
C GLY A 197 18.67 12.50 -17.29
N VAL A 198 19.24 13.34 -18.14
CA VAL A 198 18.94 13.40 -19.57
C VAL A 198 20.19 13.18 -20.40
N ARG A 199 20.03 12.57 -21.57
CA ARG A 199 21.11 12.31 -22.52
C ARG A 199 20.61 12.58 -23.94
N LEU A 200 21.33 13.40 -24.69
CA LEU A 200 21.19 13.47 -26.13
C LEU A 200 21.99 12.32 -26.74
N ALA A 201 21.33 11.50 -27.53
CA ALA A 201 21.88 10.30 -28.15
C ALA A 201 21.71 10.34 -29.66
N GLY A 202 22.67 9.78 -30.39
CA GLY A 202 22.60 9.62 -31.84
C GLY A 202 23.46 8.47 -32.35
N SER A 203 23.47 8.29 -33.66
CA SER A 203 24.20 7.22 -34.35
C SER A 203 25.72 7.20 -34.09
N ARG A 204 26.31 8.33 -33.66
CA ARG A 204 27.74 8.49 -33.36
C ARG A 204 28.07 8.47 -31.87
N GLY A 205 27.08 8.24 -31.00
CA GLY A 205 27.23 8.21 -29.56
C GLY A 205 26.47 9.34 -28.86
N ASP A 206 27.17 10.08 -28.00
CA ASP A 206 26.60 11.16 -27.19
C ASP A 206 26.57 12.50 -27.94
N GLY A 207 25.53 13.30 -27.67
CA GLY A 207 25.27 14.57 -28.33
C GLY A 207 26.17 15.75 -27.91
N PRO A 208 25.95 16.94 -28.49
CA PRO A 208 26.78 18.10 -28.24
C PRO A 208 26.53 18.72 -26.86
N ALA A 209 27.53 19.45 -26.39
CA ALA A 209 27.45 20.33 -25.23
C ALA A 209 26.71 21.62 -25.58
N GLY A 210 26.22 22.34 -24.56
CA GLY A 210 25.60 23.65 -24.74
C GLY A 210 24.13 23.60 -25.18
N VAL A 211 23.54 22.42 -25.39
CA VAL A 211 22.14 22.31 -25.81
C VAL A 211 21.22 22.59 -24.62
N PRO A 212 20.30 23.58 -24.70
CA PRO A 212 19.33 23.80 -23.65
C PRO A 212 18.31 22.66 -23.58
N VAL A 213 18.09 22.13 -22.38
CA VAL A 213 17.03 21.15 -22.10
C VAL A 213 16.06 21.74 -21.09
N THR A 214 14.77 21.76 -21.43
CA THR A 214 13.71 22.11 -20.50
C THR A 214 13.17 20.84 -19.87
N LEU A 215 13.40 20.66 -18.58
CA LEU A 215 12.74 19.63 -17.78
C LEU A 215 11.46 20.20 -17.16
N THR A 216 10.38 19.44 -17.17
CA THR A 216 9.19 19.73 -16.35
C THR A 216 9.02 18.61 -15.35
N VAL A 217 9.16 18.90 -14.05
CA VAL A 217 9.03 17.94 -12.94
C VAL A 217 7.82 18.33 -12.11
N ALA A 218 6.82 17.45 -11.99
CA ALA A 218 5.57 17.74 -11.26
C ALA A 218 4.93 19.10 -11.64
N GLY A 219 4.96 19.45 -12.94
CA GLY A 219 4.46 20.71 -13.48
C GLY A 219 5.40 21.92 -13.35
N ARG A 220 6.51 21.82 -12.62
CA ARG A 220 7.49 22.90 -12.46
C ARG A 220 8.60 22.79 -13.51
N GLN A 221 8.88 23.88 -14.22
CA GLN A 221 9.95 23.93 -15.23
C GLN A 221 11.33 24.19 -14.61
N HIS A 222 12.35 23.53 -15.17
CA HIS A 222 13.76 23.65 -14.87
C HIS A 222 14.52 23.72 -16.20
N ARG A 223 15.45 24.67 -16.35
CA ARG A 223 16.33 24.76 -17.52
C ARG A 223 17.70 24.19 -17.18
N LEU A 224 18.14 23.23 -17.98
CA LEU A 224 19.48 22.64 -17.93
C LEU A 224 20.21 22.93 -19.25
N VAL A 225 21.51 22.68 -19.26
CA VAL A 225 22.38 22.74 -20.46
C VAL A 225 23.21 21.46 -20.49
N THR A 226 23.40 20.86 -21.67
CA THR A 226 24.20 19.64 -21.79
C THR A 226 25.70 19.90 -21.59
N ASP A 227 26.36 18.97 -20.92
CA ASP A 227 27.80 18.94 -20.70
C ASP A 227 28.58 18.44 -21.92
N GLY A 228 29.91 18.31 -21.78
CA GLY A 228 30.82 17.78 -22.81
C GLY A 228 30.48 16.39 -23.34
N THR A 229 29.57 15.66 -22.69
CA THR A 229 29.11 14.31 -22.98
C THR A 229 27.62 14.26 -23.38
N GLY A 230 27.03 15.39 -23.75
CA GLY A 230 25.64 15.46 -24.20
C GLY A 230 24.62 15.15 -23.08
N ARG A 231 25.04 15.17 -21.82
CA ARG A 231 24.20 14.86 -20.65
C ARG A 231 23.87 16.09 -19.84
N ALA A 232 22.74 16.08 -19.15
CA ALA A 232 22.47 17.01 -18.07
C ALA A 232 21.74 16.27 -16.93
N ARG A 233 21.80 16.82 -15.71
CA ARG A 233 21.24 16.18 -14.52
C ARG A 233 20.59 17.21 -13.60
N LEU A 234 19.47 16.82 -13.01
CA LEU A 234 18.76 17.56 -11.97
C LEU A 234 18.57 16.63 -10.77
N GLU A 235 19.16 16.98 -9.63
CA GLU A 235 18.83 16.32 -8.36
C GLU A 235 17.42 16.70 -7.92
N LEU A 236 16.68 15.71 -7.40
CA LEU A 236 15.33 15.87 -6.87
C LEU A 236 15.36 15.73 -5.35
N PRO A 237 14.73 16.65 -4.59
CA PRO A 237 14.53 16.43 -3.16
C PRO A 237 13.59 15.25 -2.94
N ALA A 238 13.61 14.70 -1.71
CA ALA A 238 12.62 13.74 -1.24
C ALA A 238 11.19 14.27 -1.47
N GLN A 239 10.25 13.40 -1.80
CA GLN A 239 8.89 13.75 -2.20
C GLN A 239 7.85 13.09 -1.31
N ASN A 240 6.67 13.70 -1.20
CA ASN A 240 5.51 13.03 -0.62
C ASN A 240 4.98 11.93 -1.58
N PRO A 241 4.19 10.97 -1.09
CA PRO A 241 3.54 9.97 -1.92
C PRO A 241 2.69 10.58 -3.02
N GLY A 242 2.68 9.92 -4.18
CA GLY A 242 1.95 10.39 -5.35
C GLY A 242 2.59 10.00 -6.66
N GLU A 243 2.04 10.53 -7.75
CA GLU A 243 2.59 10.37 -9.09
C GLU A 243 3.57 11.49 -9.41
N LEU A 244 4.79 11.12 -9.81
CA LEU A 244 5.84 12.03 -10.25
C LEU A 244 5.98 11.91 -11.78
N ALA A 245 5.28 12.78 -12.49
CA ALA A 245 5.46 12.97 -13.93
C ALA A 245 6.66 13.87 -14.22
N VAL A 246 7.51 13.44 -15.15
CA VAL A 246 8.65 14.21 -15.66
C VAL A 246 8.63 14.22 -17.19
N THR A 247 8.75 15.39 -17.80
CA THR A 247 9.04 15.53 -19.24
C THR A 247 10.38 16.23 -19.45
N ALA A 248 11.00 15.95 -20.59
CA ALA A 248 12.18 16.61 -21.09
C ALA A 248 11.95 17.05 -22.54
N ASP A 249 12.30 18.30 -22.84
CA ASP A 249 12.14 18.93 -24.15
C ASP A 249 13.47 19.61 -24.54
N ALA A 250 14.00 19.31 -25.73
CA ALA A 250 15.22 19.91 -26.26
C ALA A 250 15.08 20.22 -27.75
N GLU A 251 15.67 21.34 -28.20
CA GLU A 251 15.74 21.69 -29.62
C GLU A 251 17.15 21.37 -30.14
N VAL A 252 17.23 20.54 -31.18
CA VAL A 252 18.50 20.11 -31.79
C VAL A 252 18.57 20.50 -33.27
N PRO A 253 19.77 20.54 -33.89
CA PRO A 253 19.90 20.72 -35.32
C PRO A 253 19.02 19.74 -36.11
N ALA A 254 18.52 20.18 -37.26
CA ALA A 254 17.86 19.29 -38.20
C ALA A 254 18.82 18.20 -38.72
N ASP A 255 18.27 17.12 -39.27
CA ASP A 255 19.08 16.04 -39.84
C ASP A 255 19.52 16.32 -41.29
N ARG A 256 18.95 17.38 -41.91
CA ARG A 256 19.18 17.81 -43.30
C ARG A 256 19.12 19.34 -43.40
N PRO A 257 19.98 19.97 -44.22
CA PRO A 257 19.89 21.40 -44.49
C PRO A 257 18.77 21.74 -45.47
N ILE A 258 18.52 23.03 -45.68
CA ILE A 258 17.73 23.52 -46.82
C ILE A 258 18.69 23.70 -48.00
N LEU A 259 18.40 23.03 -49.12
CA LEU A 259 19.05 23.25 -50.40
C LEU A 259 18.35 24.40 -51.12
N TYR A 260 19.13 25.39 -51.56
CA TYR A 260 18.71 26.45 -52.46
C TYR A 260 19.36 26.23 -53.82
N ALA A 261 18.56 26.25 -54.88
CA ALA A 261 19.02 26.22 -56.25
C ALA A 261 18.36 27.34 -57.05
N ALA A 262 19.00 27.80 -58.12
CA ALA A 262 18.39 28.78 -59.00
C ALA A 262 17.09 28.22 -59.60
N LYS A 263 16.13 29.11 -59.88
CA LYS A 263 14.75 28.76 -60.28
C LYS A 263 14.73 27.81 -61.48
N GLU A 264 15.50 28.12 -62.51
CA GLU A 264 15.60 27.37 -63.77
C GLU A 264 16.90 26.53 -63.83
N TYR A 265 17.41 26.06 -62.68
CA TYR A 265 18.73 25.41 -62.59
C TYR A 265 18.88 24.14 -63.47
N ASP A 266 17.82 23.35 -63.63
CA ASP A 266 17.85 22.13 -64.46
C ASP A 266 17.62 22.42 -65.96
N ASN A 267 17.43 23.68 -66.34
CA ASN A 267 17.17 24.10 -67.72
C ASN A 267 18.48 24.57 -68.38
N PRO A 268 19.12 23.76 -69.25
CA PRO A 268 20.41 24.10 -69.86
C PRO A 268 20.35 25.31 -70.80
N ARG A 269 19.16 25.80 -71.15
CA ARG A 269 18.97 27.03 -71.94
C ARG A 269 18.90 28.30 -71.07
N SER A 270 18.62 28.17 -69.77
CA SER A 270 18.65 29.30 -68.82
C SER A 270 20.07 29.58 -68.35
N ARG A 271 20.40 30.81 -67.95
CA ARG A 271 21.69 31.09 -67.27
C ARG A 271 21.76 30.50 -65.86
N ASP A 272 20.60 30.19 -65.27
CA ASP A 272 20.47 29.60 -63.93
C ASP A 272 21.22 28.26 -63.78
N HIS A 273 21.41 27.49 -64.85
CA HIS A 273 22.17 26.22 -64.79
C HIS A 273 23.65 26.42 -64.42
N GLN A 274 24.16 27.65 -64.46
CA GLN A 274 25.54 28.01 -64.09
C GLN A 274 25.64 28.66 -62.71
N VAL A 275 24.58 28.74 -61.93
CA VAL A 275 24.60 29.37 -60.58
C VAL A 275 24.98 28.34 -59.52
N GLN A 276 25.79 28.70 -58.52
CA GLN A 276 26.13 27.81 -57.41
C GLN A 276 24.85 27.43 -56.64
N ARG A 277 24.66 26.13 -56.36
CA ARG A 277 23.70 25.70 -55.35
C ARG A 277 24.22 26.10 -53.97
N MET A 278 23.31 26.41 -53.06
CA MET A 278 23.61 26.87 -51.72
C MET A 278 22.91 26.00 -50.68
N VAL A 279 23.46 25.94 -49.47
CA VAL A 279 22.81 25.32 -48.31
C VAL A 279 22.63 26.34 -47.19
N GLY A 280 21.46 26.31 -46.57
CA GLY A 280 21.10 27.09 -45.39
C GLY A 280 20.61 26.20 -44.26
N ALA A 281 20.63 26.72 -43.05
CA ALA A 281 20.22 25.97 -41.86
C ALA A 281 18.70 25.74 -41.87
N ALA A 282 18.26 24.48 -41.77
CA ALA A 282 16.84 24.16 -41.57
C ALA A 282 16.38 24.50 -40.13
N PRO A 283 15.07 24.67 -39.87
CA PRO A 283 14.57 24.87 -38.50
C PRO A 283 15.07 23.78 -37.55
N ARG A 284 15.39 24.15 -36.31
CA ARG A 284 15.69 23.16 -35.25
C ARG A 284 14.46 22.25 -35.06
N ARG A 285 14.71 21.02 -34.63
CA ARG A 285 13.66 20.03 -34.41
C ARG A 285 13.54 19.66 -32.92
N PRO A 286 12.30 19.51 -32.42
CA PRO A 286 12.07 19.12 -31.04
C PRO A 286 12.42 17.64 -30.83
N LEU A 287 13.10 17.37 -29.73
CA LEU A 287 13.18 16.06 -29.11
C LEU A 287 12.45 16.10 -27.77
N LYS A 288 11.63 15.07 -27.52
CA LYS A 288 10.81 14.95 -26.33
C LYS A 288 11.02 13.59 -25.68
N ALA A 289 11.07 13.56 -24.36
CA ALA A 289 11.05 12.35 -23.55
C ALA A 289 10.13 12.55 -22.34
N ALA A 290 9.58 11.45 -21.82
CA ALA A 290 8.74 11.47 -20.63
C ALA A 290 8.97 10.21 -19.79
N ALA A 291 8.87 10.36 -18.47
CA ALA A 291 8.84 9.27 -17.52
C ALA A 291 7.83 9.59 -16.41
N ILE A 292 7.23 8.53 -15.86
CA ILE A 292 6.33 8.61 -14.71
C ILE A 292 6.83 7.62 -13.67
N ALA A 293 6.95 8.07 -12.43
CA ALA A 293 7.20 7.21 -11.28
C ALA A 293 6.08 7.39 -10.23
N ARG A 294 5.92 6.40 -9.35
CA ARG A 294 5.08 6.51 -8.17
C ARG A 294 5.98 6.55 -6.93
N VAL A 295 5.80 7.57 -6.11
CA VAL A 295 6.39 7.64 -4.77
C VAL A 295 5.42 6.89 -3.84
N GLU A 296 5.86 5.74 -3.32
CA GLU A 296 5.07 4.90 -2.42
C GLU A 296 5.09 5.46 -0.99
N PRO A 297 3.99 5.38 -0.22
CA PRO A 297 3.97 5.76 1.20
C PRO A 297 4.86 4.83 2.04
N LEU A 298 5.32 5.35 3.18
CA LEU A 298 5.98 4.55 4.20
C LEU A 298 5.06 3.40 4.65
N ARG A 299 5.67 2.27 5.02
CA ARG A 299 4.98 1.08 5.51
C ARG A 299 5.55 0.75 6.88
N PRO A 300 5.01 1.36 7.96
CA PRO A 300 5.47 1.08 9.30
C PRO A 300 5.27 -0.39 9.67
N ALA A 301 6.16 -0.91 10.49
CA ALA A 301 5.98 -2.18 11.18
C ALA A 301 5.85 -1.94 12.68
N ILE A 302 4.95 -2.68 13.32
CA ILE A 302 4.68 -2.62 14.74
C ILE A 302 4.92 -4.01 15.34
N THR A 303 5.59 -4.05 16.48
CA THR A 303 5.65 -5.21 17.36
C THR A 303 5.25 -4.78 18.77
N THR A 304 4.43 -5.57 19.44
CA THR A 304 3.82 -5.24 20.73
C THR A 304 4.07 -6.34 21.76
N VAL A 305 4.06 -5.98 23.06
CA VAL A 305 4.21 -6.92 24.18
C VAL A 305 3.43 -6.42 25.40
N THR A 306 2.44 -7.19 25.82
CA THR A 306 1.64 -6.85 27.00
C THR A 306 2.48 -6.80 28.28
N SER A 307 2.19 -5.83 29.15
CA SER A 307 2.94 -5.61 30.39
C SER A 307 2.93 -6.79 31.38
N LYS A 308 1.96 -7.71 31.28
CA LYS A 308 1.85 -8.90 32.14
C LYS A 308 1.23 -10.09 31.40
N ALA A 309 1.98 -11.17 31.22
CA ALA A 309 1.44 -12.41 30.67
C ALA A 309 0.41 -13.10 31.60
N VAL A 310 0.50 -12.86 32.91
CA VAL A 310 -0.45 -13.32 33.93
C VAL A 310 -0.79 -12.16 34.87
N ALA A 311 -2.07 -11.97 35.15
CA ALA A 311 -2.60 -10.88 35.97
C ALA A 311 -3.81 -11.35 36.80
N GLU A 312 -4.36 -10.45 37.61
CA GLU A 312 -5.49 -10.73 38.52
C GLU A 312 -6.62 -9.69 38.38
N PRO A 313 -7.88 -10.02 38.72
CA PRO A 313 -8.97 -9.06 38.69
C PRO A 313 -8.68 -7.84 39.58
N GLY A 314 -8.84 -6.64 39.03
CA GLY A 314 -8.49 -5.37 39.65
C GLY A 314 -7.10 -4.84 39.29
N GLU A 315 -6.24 -5.65 38.65
CA GLU A 315 -4.95 -5.16 38.15
C GLU A 315 -5.07 -4.30 36.89
N ARG A 316 -4.00 -3.57 36.60
CA ARG A 316 -3.87 -2.70 35.44
C ARG A 316 -2.89 -3.26 34.43
N LEU A 317 -3.27 -3.21 33.15
CA LEU A 317 -2.45 -3.62 32.01
C LEU A 317 -2.14 -2.41 31.14
N THR A 318 -0.90 -2.35 30.67
CA THR A 318 -0.43 -1.52 29.54
C THR A 318 0.16 -2.44 28.48
N ASP A 319 0.43 -1.89 27.30
CA ASP A 319 1.19 -2.54 26.23
C ASP A 319 2.46 -1.72 25.90
N GLN A 320 3.50 -2.39 25.41
CA GLN A 320 4.72 -1.79 24.87
C GLN A 320 4.71 -1.86 23.34
N VAL A 321 4.58 -0.71 22.68
CA VAL A 321 4.47 -0.61 21.23
C VAL A 321 5.82 -0.18 20.63
N ASP A 322 6.51 -1.09 19.95
CA ASP A 322 7.73 -0.80 19.19
C ASP A 322 7.39 -0.54 17.72
N VAL A 323 7.75 0.65 17.20
CA VAL A 323 7.40 1.14 15.86
C VAL A 323 8.67 1.37 15.03
N THR A 324 8.67 0.88 13.79
CA THR A 324 9.77 1.06 12.83
C THR A 324 9.26 1.40 11.43
N GLY A 325 10.07 2.05 10.59
CA GLY A 325 9.71 2.36 9.21
C GLY A 325 8.73 3.53 9.05
N ALA A 326 8.63 4.39 10.06
CA ALA A 326 7.77 5.58 10.16
C ALA A 326 8.53 6.92 10.33
N PRO A 327 9.74 7.15 9.77
CA PRO A 327 10.53 8.36 10.06
C PRO A 327 9.78 9.66 9.72
N GLY A 328 9.63 10.53 10.74
CA GLY A 328 8.91 11.81 10.63
C GLY A 328 7.39 11.69 10.50
N VAL A 329 6.81 10.52 10.76
CA VAL A 329 5.35 10.33 10.86
C VAL A 329 4.90 10.71 12.27
N ARG A 330 3.94 11.64 12.36
CA ARG A 330 3.31 12.07 13.61
C ARG A 330 1.82 11.82 13.56
N LEU A 331 1.30 11.06 14.52
CA LEU A 331 -0.12 10.70 14.59
C LEU A 331 -0.55 10.32 16.01
N GLU A 332 -1.87 10.22 16.20
CA GLU A 332 -2.47 9.57 17.36
C GLU A 332 -2.85 8.13 16.97
N ALA A 333 -2.26 7.16 17.67
CA ALA A 333 -2.62 5.75 17.59
C ALA A 333 -3.68 5.40 18.64
N ARG A 334 -4.35 4.26 18.43
CA ARG A 334 -5.28 3.69 19.41
C ARG A 334 -4.94 2.23 19.69
N GLY A 335 -5.02 1.87 20.97
CA GLY A 335 -4.86 0.50 21.46
C GLY A 335 -6.17 0.01 22.06
N VAL A 336 -6.58 -1.20 21.70
CA VAL A 336 -7.80 -1.84 22.21
C VAL A 336 -7.42 -3.09 22.98
N LEU A 337 -7.86 -3.17 24.24
CA LEU A 337 -7.75 -4.39 25.03
C LEU A 337 -9.06 -5.18 24.89
N TRP A 338 -9.01 -6.23 24.10
CA TRP A 338 -10.14 -7.15 23.91
C TRP A 338 -10.17 -8.20 25.01
N GLY A 339 -11.35 -8.56 25.48
CA GLY A 339 -11.58 -9.55 26.53
C GLY A 339 -12.64 -9.12 27.56
N PRO A 340 -13.00 -9.99 28.52
CA PRO A 340 -12.44 -11.33 28.72
C PRO A 340 -12.95 -12.35 27.68
N TYR A 341 -12.03 -13.13 27.12
CA TYR A 341 -12.35 -14.35 26.40
C TYR A 341 -12.19 -15.57 27.31
N SER A 342 -13.02 -16.59 27.15
CA SER A 342 -12.90 -17.85 27.91
C SER A 342 -11.82 -18.80 27.38
N GLN A 343 -11.45 -18.65 26.10
CA GLN A 343 -10.34 -19.36 25.46
C GLN A 343 -9.28 -18.36 25.00
N ARG A 344 -8.04 -18.83 24.79
CA ARG A 344 -6.97 -17.99 24.23
C ARG A 344 -7.41 -17.46 22.85
N PRO A 345 -7.41 -16.14 22.62
CA PRO A 345 -7.85 -15.56 21.35
C PRO A 345 -7.01 -16.03 20.17
N ARG A 346 -7.59 -15.96 18.97
CA ARG A 346 -6.96 -16.30 17.69
C ARG A 346 -7.08 -15.13 16.72
N ALA A 347 -6.49 -15.27 15.53
CA ALA A 347 -6.54 -14.27 14.47
C ALA A 347 -7.97 -13.89 14.04
N GLU A 348 -8.96 -14.76 14.26
CA GLU A 348 -10.36 -14.52 13.89
C GLU A 348 -11.17 -13.75 14.95
N ASN A 349 -10.59 -13.46 16.13
CA ASN A 349 -11.18 -12.64 17.20
C ASN A 349 -10.89 -11.14 16.99
N CYS A 350 -11.05 -10.33 18.05
CA CYS A 350 -10.88 -8.88 18.04
C CYS A 350 -11.87 -8.17 17.08
N ARG A 351 -13.10 -8.68 17.00
CA ARG A 351 -14.18 -8.13 16.17
C ARG A 351 -14.88 -6.97 16.89
N PRO A 352 -15.54 -6.04 16.17
CA PRO A 352 -16.32 -4.97 16.78
C PRO A 352 -17.36 -5.42 17.83
N ASP A 353 -17.90 -6.63 17.69
CA ASP A 353 -18.89 -7.23 18.60
C ASP A 353 -18.27 -8.11 19.70
N ASP A 354 -16.94 -8.34 19.69
CA ASP A 354 -16.25 -9.11 20.73
C ASP A 354 -16.18 -8.30 22.04
N PRO A 355 -16.05 -8.96 23.21
CA PRO A 355 -15.88 -8.28 24.49
C PRO A 355 -14.72 -7.28 24.46
N LYS A 356 -14.97 -6.02 24.84
CA LYS A 356 -13.94 -4.97 24.95
C LYS A 356 -13.76 -4.55 26.40
N ALA A 357 -12.54 -4.68 26.91
CA ALA A 357 -12.17 -4.26 28.27
C ALA A 357 -11.97 -2.74 28.35
N GLY A 358 -11.41 -2.16 27.29
CA GLY A 358 -11.19 -0.72 27.16
C GLY A 358 -10.51 -0.38 25.83
N GLU A 359 -10.35 0.92 25.61
CA GLU A 359 -9.64 1.48 24.46
C GLU A 359 -8.93 2.76 24.89
N VAL A 360 -7.70 2.94 24.45
CA VAL A 360 -6.81 4.03 24.83
C VAL A 360 -6.15 4.64 23.60
N LYS A 361 -5.65 5.87 23.74
CA LYS A 361 -5.00 6.65 22.68
C LYS A 361 -3.62 7.11 23.13
N PHE A 362 -2.67 7.16 22.22
CA PHE A 362 -1.31 7.60 22.49
C PHE A 362 -0.67 8.22 21.23
N ALA A 363 0.27 9.14 21.44
CA ALA A 363 0.97 9.82 20.35
C ALA A 363 2.21 9.02 19.91
N ILE A 364 2.45 9.02 18.60
CA ILE A 364 3.66 8.47 17.95
C ILE A 364 4.36 9.62 17.22
N ASP A 365 5.68 9.74 17.41
CA ASP A 365 6.56 10.68 16.69
C ASP A 365 7.74 9.89 16.07
N GLY A 366 7.44 9.18 14.99
CA GLY A 366 8.37 8.35 14.25
C GLY A 366 8.76 7.02 14.92
N ASP A 367 9.91 6.50 14.50
CA ASP A 367 10.45 5.22 14.97
C ASP A 367 10.85 5.29 16.46
N GLY A 368 10.42 4.32 17.25
CA GLY A 368 10.66 4.33 18.69
C GLY A 368 9.82 3.33 19.48
N ARG A 369 10.03 3.36 20.80
CA ARG A 369 9.30 2.56 21.79
C ARG A 369 8.31 3.43 22.54
N TYR A 370 7.05 3.02 22.52
CA TYR A 370 5.93 3.68 23.16
C TYR A 370 5.28 2.76 24.21
N ARG A 371 4.43 3.33 25.07
CA ARG A 371 3.62 2.58 26.03
C ARG A 371 2.19 3.08 25.98
N THR A 372 1.23 2.17 25.92
CA THR A 372 -0.20 2.54 25.96
C THR A 372 -0.61 2.98 27.37
N PRO A 373 -1.61 3.87 27.52
CA PRO A 373 -2.24 4.14 28.80
C PRO A 373 -2.86 2.87 29.40
N GLU A 374 -2.99 2.86 30.73
CA GLU A 374 -3.41 1.69 31.49
C GLU A 374 -4.93 1.40 31.43
N ILE A 375 -5.29 0.12 31.32
CA ILE A 375 -6.67 -0.38 31.41
C ILE A 375 -6.76 -1.35 32.60
N THR A 376 -7.79 -1.20 33.43
CA THR A 376 -8.02 -2.09 34.59
C THR A 376 -8.89 -3.29 34.19
N VAL A 377 -8.42 -4.51 34.44
CA VAL A 377 -9.13 -5.75 34.08
C VAL A 377 -9.94 -6.28 35.27
N GLN A 378 -11.26 -6.25 35.16
CA GLN A 378 -12.17 -6.53 36.30
C GLN A 378 -12.70 -7.98 36.37
N LYS A 379 -12.46 -8.81 35.36
CA LYS A 379 -13.00 -10.17 35.27
C LYS A 379 -11.89 -11.15 34.94
N ALA A 380 -12.08 -12.41 35.32
CA ALA A 380 -11.22 -13.50 34.87
C ALA A 380 -11.38 -13.73 33.36
N GLY A 381 -10.33 -14.22 32.70
CA GLY A 381 -10.35 -14.52 31.27
C GLY A 381 -9.02 -14.22 30.59
N PHE A 382 -8.95 -14.50 29.29
CA PHE A 382 -7.88 -14.01 28.44
C PHE A 382 -8.21 -12.62 27.91
N TYR A 383 -7.20 -11.75 27.91
CA TYR A 383 -7.26 -10.41 27.35
C TYR A 383 -6.13 -10.24 26.34
N VAL A 384 -6.38 -9.62 25.19
CA VAL A 384 -5.39 -9.43 24.13
C VAL A 384 -5.40 -8.00 23.62
N TRP A 385 -4.22 -7.40 23.51
CA TRP A 385 -4.05 -6.08 22.91
C TRP A 385 -4.15 -6.15 21.39
N GLN A 386 -4.64 -5.05 20.80
CA GLN A 386 -4.59 -4.81 19.38
C GLN A 386 -4.42 -3.31 19.11
N GLU A 387 -3.36 -2.99 18.39
CA GLU A 387 -2.93 -1.63 18.12
C GLU A 387 -3.27 -1.23 16.68
N PHE A 388 -3.71 0.00 16.51
CA PHE A 388 -4.13 0.56 15.24
C PHE A 388 -3.46 1.92 15.01
N LEU A 389 -2.55 1.96 14.04
CA LEU A 389 -1.98 3.19 13.49
C LEU A 389 -2.83 3.61 12.28
N PRO A 390 -3.50 4.77 12.31
CA PRO A 390 -4.18 5.29 11.13
C PRO A 390 -3.18 5.60 10.00
N GLY A 391 -3.67 5.58 8.77
CA GLY A 391 -2.91 6.04 7.61
C GLY A 391 -2.77 7.56 7.62
N THR A 392 -1.71 8.06 7.01
CA THR A 392 -1.47 9.49 6.77
C THR A 392 -1.12 9.71 5.30
N ASP A 393 -1.05 10.97 4.86
CA ASP A 393 -0.52 11.31 3.54
C ASP A 393 0.92 10.80 3.30
N ARG A 394 1.65 10.38 4.35
CA ARG A 394 3.02 9.86 4.27
C ARG A 394 3.15 8.37 4.59
N SER A 395 2.14 7.71 5.17
CA SER A 395 2.23 6.34 5.68
C SER A 395 0.95 5.52 5.48
N ALA A 396 1.11 4.24 5.14
CA ALA A 396 0.01 3.28 5.17
C ALA A 396 -0.51 3.06 6.60
N PRO A 397 -1.81 2.75 6.79
CA PRO A 397 -2.33 2.30 8.07
C PRO A 397 -1.74 0.94 8.47
N VAL A 398 -1.66 0.68 9.77
CA VAL A 398 -1.23 -0.61 10.32
C VAL A 398 -2.20 -1.04 11.42
N THR A 399 -2.48 -2.33 11.48
CA THR A 399 -3.26 -2.97 12.55
C THR A 399 -2.51 -4.23 12.97
N THR A 400 -2.23 -4.39 14.27
CA THR A 400 -1.56 -5.61 14.75
C THR A 400 -2.52 -6.82 14.67
N PRO A 401 -2.00 -8.03 14.44
CA PRO A 401 -2.84 -9.23 14.39
C PRO A 401 -3.41 -9.58 15.76
N CYS A 402 -4.65 -10.08 15.80
CA CYS A 402 -5.28 -10.57 17.02
C CYS A 402 -4.70 -11.93 17.45
N GLY A 403 -4.72 -12.23 18.76
CA GLY A 403 -4.37 -13.55 19.30
C GLY A 403 -2.88 -13.88 19.35
N VAL A 404 -2.01 -12.87 19.23
CA VAL A 404 -0.56 -13.02 19.47
C VAL A 404 -0.32 -13.43 20.93
N ALA A 405 0.62 -14.35 21.16
CA ALA A 405 0.83 -14.95 22.48
C ALA A 405 1.43 -13.95 23.48
N GLU A 406 2.36 -13.14 23.00
CA GLU A 406 3.05 -12.04 23.69
C GLU A 406 2.09 -10.87 24.02
N GLU A 407 0.97 -10.79 23.31
CA GLU A 407 -0.10 -9.80 23.53
C GLU A 407 -1.19 -10.28 24.48
N THR A 408 -1.20 -11.58 24.80
CA THR A 408 -2.31 -12.20 25.53
C THR A 408 -2.00 -12.34 27.03
N SER A 409 -2.65 -11.50 27.83
CA SER A 409 -2.70 -11.62 29.29
C SER A 409 -3.70 -12.69 29.73
N LEU A 410 -3.30 -13.57 30.66
CA LEU A 410 -4.21 -14.45 31.40
C LEU A 410 -4.58 -13.80 32.74
N VAL A 411 -5.82 -13.34 32.89
CA VAL A 411 -6.35 -12.88 34.18
C VAL A 411 -6.96 -14.07 34.90
N LYS A 412 -6.26 -14.57 35.93
CA LYS A 412 -6.69 -15.77 36.66
C LYS A 412 -7.93 -15.48 37.51
N ALA A 413 -8.89 -16.42 37.51
CA ALA A 413 -10.03 -16.37 38.40
C ALA A 413 -9.59 -16.50 39.86
N ARG A 414 -10.15 -15.65 40.73
CA ARG A 414 -10.04 -15.72 42.18
C ARG A 414 -11.45 -15.81 42.76
N PRO A 415 -12.05 -17.02 42.83
CA PRO A 415 -13.41 -17.14 43.28
C PRO A 415 -13.52 -16.81 44.76
N THR A 416 -14.67 -16.27 45.16
CA THR A 416 -15.04 -16.15 46.57
C THR A 416 -16.09 -17.20 46.88
N ILE A 417 -15.92 -17.93 47.98
CA ILE A 417 -16.88 -18.92 48.48
C ILE A 417 -17.34 -18.46 49.86
N THR A 418 -18.65 -18.43 50.06
CA THR A 418 -19.30 -18.23 51.36
C THR A 418 -20.36 -19.30 51.53
N THR A 419 -20.41 -19.92 52.70
CA THR A 419 -21.28 -21.08 53.00
C THR A 419 -22.28 -20.75 54.10
N VAL A 420 -23.28 -21.63 54.32
CA VAL A 420 -24.26 -21.57 55.42
C VAL A 420 -24.84 -22.97 55.64
N THR A 421 -24.58 -23.56 56.81
CA THR A 421 -25.13 -24.87 57.15
C THR A 421 -26.67 -24.89 57.22
N SER A 422 -27.30 -25.99 56.84
CA SER A 422 -28.76 -26.08 56.80
C SER A 422 -29.43 -26.12 58.18
N HIS A 423 -28.67 -26.42 59.24
CA HIS A 423 -29.17 -26.46 60.61
C HIS A 423 -28.11 -25.95 61.59
N ALA A 424 -28.38 -24.87 62.32
CA ALA A 424 -27.54 -24.48 63.46
C ALA A 424 -27.59 -25.52 64.60
N GLU A 425 -28.69 -26.27 64.70
CA GLU A 425 -28.92 -27.27 65.74
C GLU A 425 -29.78 -28.44 65.24
N LEU A 426 -29.51 -29.65 65.74
CA LEU A 426 -30.31 -30.86 65.56
C LEU A 426 -30.46 -31.59 66.90
N THR A 427 -31.54 -32.37 67.10
CA THR A 427 -31.70 -33.25 68.27
C THR A 427 -31.83 -34.70 67.81
N GLY A 428 -30.98 -35.59 68.33
CA GLY A 428 -30.99 -37.01 67.97
C GLY A 428 -30.41 -37.35 66.59
N GLY A 429 -29.68 -36.41 65.97
CA GLY A 429 -29.07 -36.57 64.66
C GLY A 429 -29.96 -36.17 63.49
N GLY A 430 -29.47 -36.38 62.27
CA GLY A 430 -30.18 -36.06 61.03
C GLY A 430 -29.26 -35.81 59.84
N ASN A 431 -29.84 -35.39 58.71
CA ASN A 431 -29.11 -35.02 57.51
C ASN A 431 -28.79 -33.52 57.50
N VAL A 432 -27.51 -33.17 57.43
CA VAL A 432 -27.02 -31.80 57.26
C VAL A 432 -26.63 -31.59 55.80
N THR A 433 -27.03 -30.45 55.23
CA THR A 433 -26.52 -29.93 53.94
C THR A 433 -25.90 -28.56 54.18
N ASP A 434 -25.19 -28.03 53.20
CA ASP A 434 -24.64 -26.69 53.19
C ASP A 434 -25.10 -25.92 51.93
N LEU A 435 -25.19 -24.59 52.04
CA LEU A 435 -25.52 -23.65 50.97
C LEU A 435 -24.26 -22.90 50.52
N VAL A 436 -23.56 -23.46 49.53
CA VAL A 436 -22.36 -22.89 48.93
C VAL A 436 -22.73 -21.77 47.94
N ARG A 437 -22.45 -20.51 48.29
CA ARG A 437 -22.51 -19.36 47.36
C ARG A 437 -21.12 -19.07 46.80
N ILE A 438 -21.02 -19.02 45.47
CA ILE A 438 -19.77 -18.79 44.74
C ILE A 438 -19.89 -17.58 43.81
N SER A 439 -18.84 -16.75 43.77
CA SER A 439 -18.68 -15.68 42.78
C SER A 439 -17.26 -15.66 42.20
N GLY A 440 -17.10 -15.13 40.98
CA GLY A 440 -15.78 -14.93 40.37
C GLY A 440 -15.16 -16.18 39.73
N LEU A 441 -15.97 -17.14 39.30
CA LEU A 441 -15.49 -18.29 38.51
C LEU A 441 -15.01 -17.88 37.11
N TRP A 442 -14.33 -18.81 36.44
CA TRP A 442 -13.86 -18.64 35.06
C TRP A 442 -15.04 -18.48 34.06
N PRO A 443 -14.91 -17.71 32.96
CA PRO A 443 -16.05 -17.43 32.08
C PRO A 443 -16.55 -18.58 31.21
N ASP A 444 -15.73 -19.59 30.87
CA ASP A 444 -16.29 -20.85 30.39
C ASP A 444 -16.79 -21.68 31.58
N GLN A 445 -18.01 -22.21 31.40
CA GLN A 445 -18.75 -22.99 32.39
C GLN A 445 -18.21 -24.43 32.50
N ALA A 446 -16.89 -24.61 32.43
CA ALA A 446 -16.25 -25.88 32.73
C ALA A 446 -16.61 -26.29 34.15
N ARG A 447 -17.06 -27.53 34.33
CA ARG A 447 -17.43 -28.03 35.65
C ARG A 447 -16.20 -28.05 36.56
N ARG A 448 -16.34 -27.46 37.74
CA ARG A 448 -15.37 -27.48 38.82
C ARG A 448 -15.94 -28.25 39.99
N THR A 449 -15.16 -29.14 40.56
CA THR A 449 -15.52 -29.86 41.78
C THR A 449 -15.16 -29.01 43.00
N VAL A 450 -16.16 -28.57 43.75
CA VAL A 450 -15.98 -28.12 45.14
C VAL A 450 -16.07 -29.35 46.03
N THR A 451 -15.08 -29.55 46.89
CA THR A 451 -15.08 -30.61 47.90
C THR A 451 -15.49 -30.00 49.24
N ALA A 452 -16.64 -30.42 49.78
CA ALA A 452 -17.14 -29.96 51.07
C ALA A 452 -16.97 -31.09 52.11
N THR A 453 -16.25 -30.81 53.19
CA THR A 453 -16.01 -31.76 54.28
C THR A 453 -16.73 -31.28 55.53
N LEU A 454 -17.52 -32.17 56.13
CA LEU A 454 -18.13 -31.94 57.43
C LEU A 454 -17.23 -32.55 58.50
N PHE A 455 -16.47 -31.72 59.20
CA PHE A 455 -15.66 -32.13 60.34
C PHE A 455 -16.51 -32.25 61.60
N GLY A 456 -16.13 -33.16 62.51
CA GLY A 456 -16.82 -33.45 63.76
C GLY A 456 -17.15 -34.95 63.95
N PRO A 457 -17.74 -35.33 65.09
CA PRO A 457 -18.15 -34.46 66.19
C PRO A 457 -16.95 -33.94 67.00
N TYR A 458 -16.92 -32.64 67.23
CA TYR A 458 -16.03 -32.00 68.22
C TYR A 458 -16.74 -31.90 69.57
N PRO A 459 -16.02 -32.04 70.71
CA PRO A 459 -16.58 -31.88 72.05
C PRO A 459 -16.80 -30.41 72.44
N GLN A 460 -16.17 -29.47 71.74
CA GLN A 460 -16.27 -28.02 71.92
C GLN A 460 -16.59 -27.36 70.58
N ARG A 461 -17.01 -26.09 70.61
CA ARG A 461 -17.33 -25.34 69.39
C ARG A 461 -16.05 -25.12 68.56
N PRO A 462 -16.00 -25.54 67.28
CA PRO A 462 -14.80 -25.39 66.45
C PRO A 462 -14.39 -23.94 66.23
N THR A 463 -13.10 -23.76 65.97
CA THR A 463 -12.40 -22.48 65.78
C THR A 463 -11.64 -22.48 64.45
N GLU A 464 -11.00 -21.37 64.10
CA GLU A 464 -10.12 -21.28 62.92
C GLU A 464 -8.94 -22.26 62.93
N ASN A 465 -8.59 -22.81 64.10
CA ASN A 465 -7.44 -23.70 64.31
C ASN A 465 -7.79 -25.20 64.22
N ASP A 466 -9.06 -25.54 63.99
CA ASP A 466 -9.57 -26.90 63.78
C ASP A 466 -9.64 -27.21 62.26
N CYS A 467 -10.40 -28.24 61.83
CA CYS A 467 -10.49 -28.73 60.45
C CYS A 467 -9.14 -29.22 59.87
N ARG A 468 -8.28 -29.79 60.73
CA ARG A 468 -6.97 -30.32 60.37
C ARG A 468 -7.09 -31.65 59.60
N PRO A 469 -6.03 -32.09 58.88
CA PRO A 469 -6.04 -33.38 58.20
C PRO A 469 -6.50 -34.56 59.07
N ASP A 470 -6.07 -34.60 60.33
CA ASP A 470 -6.30 -35.69 61.29
C ASP A 470 -7.56 -35.48 62.17
N ASP A 471 -8.25 -34.36 62.06
CA ASP A 471 -9.46 -34.08 62.85
C ASP A 471 -10.62 -35.02 62.44
N PRO A 472 -11.57 -35.30 63.36
CA PRO A 472 -12.69 -36.20 63.07
C PRO A 472 -13.52 -35.68 61.90
N ARG A 473 -13.97 -36.60 61.03
CA ARG A 473 -14.79 -36.29 59.84
C ARG A 473 -16.09 -37.09 59.88
N ALA A 474 -17.21 -36.39 59.76
CA ALA A 474 -18.52 -37.01 59.54
C ALA A 474 -18.65 -37.52 58.10
N GLY A 475 -18.08 -36.78 57.15
CA GLY A 475 -18.01 -37.18 55.75
C GLY A 475 -17.45 -36.08 54.85
N THR A 476 -17.25 -36.43 53.59
CA THR A 476 -16.87 -35.50 52.52
C THR A 476 -17.78 -35.74 51.32
N VAL A 477 -18.36 -34.68 50.78
CA VAL A 477 -19.19 -34.68 49.58
C VAL A 477 -18.60 -33.78 48.51
N ARG A 478 -19.02 -33.99 47.26
CA ARG A 478 -18.56 -33.22 46.10
C ARG A 478 -19.74 -32.53 45.45
N LEU A 479 -19.51 -31.31 45.02
CA LEU A 479 -20.46 -30.45 44.33
C LEU A 479 -19.83 -30.01 43.01
N GLU A 480 -20.51 -30.28 41.89
CA GLU A 480 -20.10 -29.82 40.57
C GLU A 480 -20.70 -28.44 40.29
N VAL A 481 -19.85 -27.40 40.24
CA VAL A 481 -20.25 -26.03 39.94
C VAL A 481 -19.76 -25.61 38.56
N ASN A 482 -20.61 -24.94 37.80
CA ASN A 482 -20.30 -24.46 36.45
C ASN A 482 -20.66 -22.98 36.23
N ARG A 483 -21.10 -22.29 37.29
CA ARG A 483 -21.50 -20.88 37.27
C ARG A 483 -21.51 -20.31 38.68
N ASP A 484 -21.34 -19.00 38.77
CA ASP A 484 -21.58 -18.22 39.97
C ASP A 484 -23.04 -18.38 40.45
N GLY A 485 -23.26 -18.23 41.75
CA GLY A 485 -24.56 -18.35 42.41
C GLY A 485 -24.56 -19.36 43.56
N ASP A 486 -25.77 -19.73 43.97
CA ASP A 486 -26.03 -20.58 45.14
C ASP A 486 -26.19 -22.05 44.72
N HIS A 487 -25.51 -22.93 45.44
CA HIS A 487 -25.48 -24.37 45.23
C HIS A 487 -25.66 -25.10 46.56
N ARG A 488 -26.27 -26.29 46.57
CA ARG A 488 -26.48 -27.07 47.81
C ARG A 488 -25.67 -28.36 47.78
N THR A 489 -24.96 -28.68 48.87
CA THR A 489 -24.22 -29.93 48.99
C THR A 489 -25.16 -31.14 49.14
N PRO A 490 -24.75 -32.35 48.70
CA PRO A 490 -25.42 -33.59 49.08
C PRO A 490 -25.46 -33.76 50.62
N PRO A 491 -26.51 -34.37 51.19
CA PRO A 491 -26.64 -34.52 52.63
C PRO A 491 -25.60 -35.47 53.23
N ILE A 492 -25.09 -35.10 54.41
CA ILE A 492 -24.30 -35.98 55.28
C ILE A 492 -25.13 -36.28 56.53
N ALA A 493 -25.26 -37.56 56.88
CA ALA A 493 -25.92 -38.00 58.11
C ALA A 493 -24.99 -37.82 59.32
N VAL A 494 -25.50 -37.21 60.38
CA VAL A 494 -24.82 -37.08 61.67
C VAL A 494 -25.67 -37.73 62.76
N GLU A 495 -25.09 -38.67 63.51
CA GLU A 495 -25.80 -39.44 64.56
C GLU A 495 -25.23 -39.22 65.96
N ARG A 496 -23.95 -38.81 66.05
CA ARG A 496 -23.26 -38.64 67.33
C ARG A 496 -23.47 -37.21 67.86
N PRO A 497 -23.78 -37.01 69.14
CA PRO A 497 -23.82 -35.68 69.72
C PRO A 497 -22.46 -34.98 69.68
N GLY A 498 -22.47 -33.66 69.48
CA GLY A 498 -21.27 -32.84 69.36
C GLY A 498 -21.46 -31.69 68.37
N PHE A 499 -20.39 -30.93 68.14
CA PHE A 499 -20.36 -29.89 67.12
C PHE A 499 -19.79 -30.41 65.80
N TYR A 500 -20.39 -30.00 64.69
CA TYR A 500 -19.92 -30.28 63.35
C TYR A 500 -19.73 -28.97 62.60
N VAL A 501 -18.71 -28.89 61.73
CA VAL A 501 -18.40 -27.67 60.96
C VAL A 501 -18.07 -28.01 59.51
N TRP A 502 -18.61 -27.23 58.58
CA TRP A 502 -18.32 -27.34 57.15
C TRP A 502 -17.00 -26.65 56.79
N GLN A 503 -16.31 -27.22 55.79
CA GLN A 503 -15.20 -26.58 55.10
C GLN A 503 -15.16 -27.05 53.64
N GLU A 504 -15.10 -26.06 52.75
CA GLU A 504 -15.15 -26.20 51.31
C GLU A 504 -13.76 -25.95 50.76
N THR A 505 -13.37 -26.72 49.75
CA THR A 505 -12.15 -26.46 48.99
C THR A 505 -12.41 -26.62 47.50
N LEU A 506 -12.03 -25.59 46.76
CA LEU A 506 -11.90 -25.56 45.31
C LEU A 506 -10.40 -25.62 44.97
N ALA A 507 -9.99 -26.66 44.27
CA ALA A 507 -8.59 -26.82 43.86
C ALA A 507 -8.18 -25.77 42.80
N ALA A 508 -6.92 -25.35 42.86
CA ALA A 508 -6.30 -24.51 41.84
C ALA A 508 -6.13 -25.28 40.51
N ASP A 509 -6.10 -24.53 39.41
CA ASP A 509 -5.62 -24.99 38.11
C ASP A 509 -4.92 -23.83 37.37
N ASP A 510 -4.61 -24.02 36.08
CA ASP A 510 -3.93 -23.00 35.28
C ASP A 510 -4.69 -21.67 35.23
N ARG A 511 -6.02 -21.70 35.37
CA ARG A 511 -6.93 -20.57 35.15
C ARG A 511 -7.55 -19.98 36.42
N THR A 512 -7.55 -20.72 37.52
CA THR A 512 -8.28 -20.38 38.75
C THR A 512 -7.43 -20.69 39.98
N ALA A 513 -7.32 -19.72 40.90
CA ALA A 513 -6.67 -19.92 42.18
C ALA A 513 -7.46 -20.88 43.08
N SER A 514 -6.77 -21.59 43.98
CA SER A 514 -7.42 -22.40 45.01
C SER A 514 -8.16 -21.52 46.01
N VAL A 515 -9.28 -22.03 46.51
CA VAL A 515 -10.07 -21.41 47.59
C VAL A 515 -10.34 -22.46 48.64
N THR A 516 -10.13 -22.14 49.91
CA THR A 516 -10.56 -22.94 51.06
C THR A 516 -11.29 -22.03 52.03
N THR A 517 -12.49 -22.41 52.48
CA THR A 517 -13.24 -21.63 53.47
C THR A 517 -12.60 -21.76 54.87
N PRO A 518 -12.63 -20.70 55.69
CA PRO A 518 -12.06 -20.75 57.04
C PRO A 518 -12.88 -21.66 57.96
N CYS A 519 -12.18 -22.43 58.81
CA CYS A 519 -12.82 -23.28 59.82
C CYS A 519 -13.44 -22.44 60.95
N GLY A 520 -14.38 -23.03 61.71
CA GLY A 520 -14.95 -22.42 62.92
C GLY A 520 -15.93 -21.27 62.71
N VAL A 521 -16.25 -20.91 61.46
CA VAL A 521 -17.22 -19.88 61.13
C VAL A 521 -18.59 -20.21 61.71
N ALA A 522 -19.23 -19.23 62.37
CA ALA A 522 -20.39 -19.51 63.21
C ALA A 522 -21.64 -19.96 62.45
N SER A 523 -21.80 -19.57 61.18
CA SER A 523 -22.86 -20.03 60.27
C SER A 523 -22.63 -21.44 59.72
N GLU A 524 -21.44 -22.01 59.88
CA GLU A 524 -21.06 -23.33 59.35
C GLU A 524 -21.18 -24.43 60.40
N ILE A 525 -21.51 -24.07 61.64
CA ILE A 525 -21.51 -24.98 62.79
C ILE A 525 -22.92 -25.48 63.10
N THR A 526 -23.10 -26.81 62.98
CA THR A 526 -24.26 -27.53 63.49
C THR A 526 -23.96 -28.13 64.86
N TRP A 527 -24.79 -27.85 65.86
CA TRP A 527 -24.75 -28.57 67.14
C TRP A 527 -25.76 -29.72 67.15
N VAL A 528 -25.28 -30.96 67.29
CA VAL A 528 -26.14 -32.13 67.48
C VAL A 528 -26.30 -32.39 68.97
N ARG A 529 -27.50 -32.16 69.50
CA ARG A 529 -27.89 -32.48 70.88
C ARG A 529 -28.13 -33.98 71.06
N PRO A 530 -27.75 -34.56 72.22
CA PRO A 530 -28.21 -35.89 72.61
C PRO A 530 -29.74 -35.97 72.61
N THR A 531 -30.29 -37.09 72.17
CA THR A 531 -31.71 -37.40 72.39
C THR A 531 -31.96 -37.44 73.90
N PRO A 532 -33.00 -36.75 74.43
CA PRO A 532 -33.35 -36.89 75.84
C PRO A 532 -33.69 -38.36 76.15
N PRO A 533 -33.32 -38.87 77.34
CA PRO A 533 -33.69 -40.23 77.73
C PRO A 533 -35.21 -40.39 77.72
N PRO A 534 -35.75 -41.57 77.33
CA PRO A 534 -37.18 -41.80 77.36
C PRO A 534 -37.73 -41.57 78.77
N PRO A 535 -38.94 -40.98 78.93
CA PRO A 535 -39.50 -40.71 80.24
C PRO A 535 -39.66 -42.01 81.02
N THR A 536 -39.14 -42.03 82.24
CA THR A 536 -39.27 -43.15 83.18
C THR A 536 -40.76 -43.50 83.34
N PRO A 537 -41.18 -44.78 83.24
CA PRO A 537 -42.59 -45.13 83.39
C PRO A 537 -43.11 -44.68 84.76
N SER A 538 -44.22 -43.94 84.76
CA SER A 538 -44.89 -43.48 85.98
C SER A 538 -45.35 -44.66 86.84
N PRO A 539 -45.19 -44.63 88.17
CA PRO A 539 -45.56 -45.75 89.03
C PRO A 539 -47.06 -46.09 88.94
N THR A 540 -47.36 -47.38 88.80
CA THR A 540 -48.73 -47.89 88.76
C THR A 540 -49.45 -47.61 90.10
N PRO A 541 -50.67 -47.03 90.09
CA PRO A 541 -51.44 -46.84 91.31
C PRO A 541 -51.91 -48.18 91.92
N PRO A 542 -52.10 -48.26 93.26
CA PRO A 542 -52.40 -49.49 93.97
C PRO A 542 -53.81 -50.05 93.68
N PRO A 543 -54.05 -51.37 93.93
CA PRO A 543 -55.31 -52.02 93.59
C PRO A 543 -56.50 -51.52 94.43
N SER A 544 -57.63 -51.28 93.75
CA SER A 544 -58.92 -50.91 94.35
C SER A 544 -59.82 -52.15 94.51
N PRO A 545 -60.62 -52.28 95.60
CA PRO A 545 -61.34 -53.52 95.92
C PRO A 545 -62.59 -53.80 95.05
N THR A 546 -62.81 -55.08 94.78
CA THR A 546 -64.02 -55.73 94.22
C THR A 546 -65.09 -55.85 95.34
N PRO A 547 -66.43 -55.68 95.13
CA PRO A 547 -67.30 -56.40 94.17
C PRO A 547 -68.37 -55.49 93.47
N THR A 548 -69.41 -55.90 92.72
CA THR A 548 -70.30 -57.10 92.65
C THR A 548 -71.02 -57.14 91.27
N PRO A 549 -71.69 -58.22 90.81
CA PRO A 549 -72.08 -58.42 89.40
C PRO A 549 -73.49 -57.94 88.99
N SER A 550 -73.70 -57.71 87.68
CA SER A 550 -75.00 -57.55 87.00
C SER A 550 -74.82 -57.74 85.46
N PRO A 551 -75.86 -57.95 84.61
CA PRO A 551 -76.01 -59.28 84.00
C PRO A 551 -76.06 -59.35 82.46
N SER A 552 -75.75 -60.54 81.94
CA SER A 552 -76.14 -61.10 80.62
C SER A 552 -77.67 -61.24 80.53
N PRO A 553 -78.37 -61.18 79.36
CA PRO A 553 -77.97 -61.52 77.98
C PRO A 553 -78.21 -60.33 76.99
N THR A 554 -78.43 -60.41 75.66
CA THR A 554 -78.78 -61.46 74.66
C THR A 554 -78.26 -61.04 73.24
N PRO A 555 -78.27 -61.91 72.19
CA PRO A 555 -77.61 -61.62 70.90
C PRO A 555 -78.52 -60.91 69.87
N SER A 556 -77.92 -60.36 68.80
CA SER A 556 -78.64 -59.95 67.57
C SER A 556 -77.73 -60.01 66.31
N PRO A 557 -78.18 -60.56 65.15
CA PRO A 557 -77.31 -60.85 63.98
C PRO A 557 -77.60 -60.08 62.67
N SER A 558 -76.64 -60.17 61.73
CA SER A 558 -76.68 -60.27 60.24
C SER A 558 -78.06 -60.20 59.50
N PRO A 559 -78.20 -59.58 58.29
CA PRO A 559 -77.69 -60.22 57.03
C PRO A 559 -77.36 -59.33 55.77
N THR A 560 -76.88 -60.04 54.72
CA THR A 560 -76.54 -59.77 53.29
C THR A 560 -77.79 -59.55 52.34
N PRO A 561 -77.75 -59.47 50.97
CA PRO A 561 -76.94 -58.77 49.91
C PRO A 561 -77.72 -58.12 48.69
N THR A 562 -77.02 -57.40 47.76
CA THR A 562 -77.34 -57.16 46.27
C THR A 562 -78.61 -56.38 45.82
N PRO A 563 -78.85 -55.97 44.53
CA PRO A 563 -78.03 -55.83 43.29
C PRO A 563 -78.24 -54.51 42.43
N THR A 564 -77.62 -54.44 41.23
CA THR A 564 -77.69 -53.39 40.15
C THR A 564 -78.91 -53.51 39.19
N PRO A 565 -79.54 -52.41 38.68
CA PRO A 565 -79.46 -51.98 37.24
C PRO A 565 -79.64 -50.43 36.97
N THR A 566 -79.01 -49.76 35.97
CA THR A 566 -79.30 -49.55 34.50
C THR A 566 -80.40 -48.47 34.15
N PRO A 567 -80.64 -48.00 32.89
CA PRO A 567 -80.43 -46.58 32.46
C PRO A 567 -81.69 -45.80 31.97
N GLN A 568 -81.56 -44.51 31.58
CA GLN A 568 -82.58 -43.75 30.80
C GLN A 568 -81.99 -42.63 29.87
N PRO A 569 -82.75 -42.09 28.88
CA PRO A 569 -82.20 -41.51 27.62
C PRO A 569 -82.47 -39.99 27.35
N GLU A 570 -82.12 -39.57 26.12
CA GLU A 570 -82.06 -38.21 25.51
C GLU A 570 -83.33 -37.32 25.50
N PRO A 571 -83.14 -36.02 25.15
CA PRO A 571 -83.81 -35.46 23.96
C PRO A 571 -82.86 -34.95 22.84
N MET A 572 -83.39 -34.90 21.62
CA MET A 572 -82.71 -34.84 20.30
C MET A 572 -83.04 -33.51 19.54
N PRO A 573 -82.76 -33.37 18.22
CA PRO A 573 -81.53 -33.00 17.46
C PRO A 573 -81.42 -31.46 17.15
N LYS A 574 -80.50 -30.88 16.35
CA LYS A 574 -80.21 -31.06 14.89
C LYS A 574 -79.27 -29.90 14.40
N PRO A 575 -78.59 -29.95 13.23
CA PRO A 575 -77.67 -30.95 12.68
C PRO A 575 -76.24 -30.42 12.36
N GLU A 576 -75.35 -31.39 12.09
CA GLU A 576 -74.22 -31.44 11.12
C GLU A 576 -74.34 -30.62 9.80
N PRO A 577 -73.27 -30.47 8.95
CA PRO A 577 -72.15 -31.42 8.69
C PRO A 577 -70.75 -30.73 8.49
N SER A 578 -69.61 -31.33 8.09
CA SER A 578 -69.16 -32.73 7.88
C SER A 578 -67.61 -32.80 7.89
N ALA A 579 -67.03 -33.79 8.58
CA ALA A 579 -66.13 -34.85 8.06
C ALA A 579 -64.92 -34.52 7.09
N PRO A 580 -64.11 -35.50 6.58
CA PRO A 580 -62.85 -35.86 7.25
C PRO A 580 -61.61 -36.10 6.33
N THR A 581 -60.51 -36.60 6.94
CA THR A 581 -59.49 -37.57 6.41
C THR A 581 -58.05 -37.10 6.16
N ARG A 582 -57.13 -38.06 6.36
CA ARG A 582 -55.65 -38.04 6.29
C ARG A 582 -55.16 -38.46 4.86
N PRO A 583 -53.85 -38.68 4.56
CA PRO A 583 -53.22 -38.24 3.31
C PRO A 583 -53.05 -39.34 2.24
N VAL A 584 -52.69 -38.95 1.00
CA VAL A 584 -51.56 -39.50 0.18
C VAL A 584 -51.54 -38.92 -1.26
N LEU A 585 -50.38 -38.33 -1.59
CA LEU A 585 -49.70 -38.18 -2.90
C LEU A 585 -50.36 -38.71 -4.22
N ARG A 586 -50.60 -37.82 -5.21
CA ARG A 586 -50.12 -37.95 -6.62
C ARG A 586 -50.40 -36.73 -7.53
N ILE A 587 -49.38 -36.36 -8.31
CA ILE A 587 -49.33 -35.51 -9.54
C ILE A 587 -49.70 -36.41 -10.77
N PRO A 588 -50.11 -35.98 -12.01
CA PRO A 588 -50.06 -34.65 -12.70
C PRO A 588 -51.31 -34.20 -13.56
N SER A 589 -51.14 -33.06 -14.26
CA SER A 589 -51.56 -32.73 -15.66
C SER A 589 -52.90 -32.05 -16.01
N GLY A 590 -52.82 -31.06 -16.93
CA GLY A 590 -53.92 -30.39 -17.67
C GLY A 590 -54.44 -29.14 -16.94
N ALA A 591 -54.20 -27.87 -17.32
CA ALA A 591 -54.18 -27.15 -18.62
C ALA A 591 -55.58 -26.72 -19.13
N VAL A 592 -55.62 -25.53 -19.77
CA VAL A 592 -56.78 -24.82 -20.40
C VAL A 592 -57.66 -24.02 -19.42
N GLU A 593 -58.22 -22.82 -19.69
CA GLU A 593 -57.91 -21.63 -20.54
C GLU A 593 -59.02 -20.56 -20.28
N GLY A 594 -58.74 -19.25 -20.47
CA GLY A 594 -59.73 -18.15 -20.37
C GLY A 594 -60.11 -17.71 -18.94
N ASP A 595 -60.31 -16.43 -18.62
CA ASP A 595 -60.39 -15.19 -19.43
C ASP A 595 -59.63 -14.05 -18.71
#